data_AF-A0AAZ3S2G5-F1
#
_entry.id   AF-A0AAZ3S2G5-F1
#
_cell.length_a   1.000
_cell.length_b   1.000
_cell.length_c   1.000
_cell.angle_alpha   90.00
_cell.angle_beta   90.00
_cell.angle_gamma   90.00
#
_symmetry.space_group_name_H-M   'P 1'
#
loop_
_entity.id
_entity.type
_entity.pdbx_description
1 polymer ?
#
loop_
_entity_poly.entity_id
_entity_poly.type
_entity_poly.pdbx_seq_one_letter_code
_entity_poly.pdbx_strand_id
1 'polypeptide(L)'
;MGWIGPPRRMFVTSALKHPLCFLYLGYVSFWRTTVTMTCPGIGEWYDGTTKMEKNSQNIKENYDESKKRVYHCEYQYDTQDDGVKTATYQFYFKGKVCKDCYELNPTLVAGAIIGDLLVTGGVILIVYLRARKKSGPAAPQKPTSRSAGRGPPVVPSPDYEPLSLATRSRDIYATHRTG
;
A
#
# COMPACT_ATOMS: atom_id res chain seq x y z
N MET A 1 9.96 6.26 8.70
CA MET A 1 9.81 5.31 7.57
C MET A 1 10.49 4.00 7.94
N GLY A 2 9.73 2.96 8.27
CA GLY A 2 10.23 1.59 8.42
C GLY A 2 10.32 0.94 7.04
N TRP A 3 11.41 0.25 6.75
CA TRP A 3 11.65 -0.35 5.44
C TRP A 3 10.92 -1.70 5.35
N ILE A 4 10.07 -1.82 4.33
CA ILE A 4 9.28 -3.01 4.01
C ILE A 4 9.96 -3.69 2.82
N GLY A 5 10.56 -4.87 3.04
CA GLY A 5 11.20 -5.66 1.98
C GLY A 5 11.73 -7.00 2.53
N PRO A 6 12.09 -7.95 1.64
CA PRO A 6 12.63 -9.25 2.02
C PRO A 6 13.89 -9.09 2.91
N PRO A 7 14.30 -10.12 3.68
CA PRO A 7 15.43 -10.01 4.60
C PRO A 7 16.64 -9.46 3.87
N ARG A 8 16.94 -8.18 4.11
CA ARG A 8 18.11 -7.54 3.53
C ARG A 8 19.31 -8.14 4.25
N ARG A 9 20.11 -8.93 3.53
CA ARG A 9 21.45 -9.29 3.96
C ARG A 9 22.26 -8.00 3.97
N MET A 10 22.52 -7.44 5.14
CA MET A 10 23.62 -6.49 5.28
C MET A 10 24.89 -7.31 5.36
N PHE A 11 25.70 -7.23 4.30
CA PHE A 11 27.06 -7.72 4.32
C PHE A 11 27.87 -6.75 5.17
N VAL A 12 28.41 -7.24 6.29
CA VAL A 12 29.40 -6.50 7.06
C VAL A 12 30.74 -6.81 6.40
N THR A 13 31.22 -5.86 5.59
CA THR A 13 32.52 -5.99 4.91
C THR A 13 33.63 -5.93 5.96
N SER A 14 34.23 -7.08 6.29
CA SER A 14 35.55 -7.10 6.92
C SER A 14 36.61 -6.92 5.83
N ALA A 15 37.56 -6.03 6.08
CA ALA A 15 38.67 -5.75 5.17
C ALA A 15 39.67 -6.92 5.20
N LEU A 16 39.41 -7.98 4.44
CA LEU A 16 40.35 -9.07 4.23
C LEU A 16 40.65 -9.22 2.73
N LYS A 17 41.89 -8.88 2.40
CA LYS A 17 42.43 -8.64 1.06
C LYS A 17 42.89 -9.95 0.40
N HIS A 18 41.99 -10.92 0.22
CA HIS A 18 42.30 -12.18 -0.49
C HIS A 18 41.15 -12.64 -1.43
N PRO A 19 41.46 -13.07 -2.67
CA PRO A 19 40.46 -13.34 -3.72
C PRO A 19 39.61 -14.61 -3.52
N LEU A 20 39.83 -15.38 -2.45
CA LEU A 20 39.03 -16.57 -2.08
C LEU A 20 37.99 -16.29 -0.98
N CYS A 21 37.89 -15.06 -0.47
CA CYS A 21 37.07 -14.70 0.70
C CYS A 21 35.57 -14.40 0.40
N PHE A 22 34.98 -14.99 -0.65
CA PHE A 22 33.54 -14.79 -0.93
C PHE A 22 32.61 -15.77 -0.19
N LEU A 23 33.14 -16.82 0.47
CA LEU A 23 32.33 -17.86 1.14
C LEU A 23 32.20 -17.75 2.67
N TYR A 24 32.96 -16.86 3.32
CA TYR A 24 32.99 -16.73 4.79
C TYR A 24 32.71 -15.30 5.27
N LEU A 25 31.64 -14.68 4.75
CA LEU A 25 31.18 -13.38 5.24
C LEU A 25 30.03 -13.59 6.22
N GLY A 26 30.24 -13.15 7.46
CA GLY A 26 29.15 -13.00 8.42
C GLY A 26 28.11 -12.02 7.90
N TYR A 27 26.85 -12.22 8.25
CA TYR A 27 25.79 -11.31 7.85
C TYR A 27 24.68 -11.22 8.90
N VAL A 28 23.90 -10.15 8.82
CA VAL A 28 22.74 -9.91 9.67
C VAL A 28 21.50 -9.85 8.79
N SER A 29 20.43 -10.49 9.25
CA SER A 29 19.11 -10.40 8.64
C SER A 29 18.06 -10.04 9.67
N PHE A 30 17.12 -9.18 9.28
CA PHE A 30 16.04 -8.69 10.12
C PHE A 30 14.72 -9.29 9.65
N TRP A 31 13.92 -9.77 10.59
CA TRP A 31 12.56 -10.23 10.34
C TRP A 31 11.61 -9.77 11.46
N ARG A 32 10.75 -8.79 11.16
CA ARG A 32 9.87 -8.12 12.13
C ARG A 32 10.67 -7.56 13.31
N THR A 33 10.56 -8.18 14.48
CA THR A 33 11.32 -7.82 15.69
C THR A 33 12.49 -8.77 15.94
N THR A 34 12.65 -9.81 15.14
CA THR A 34 13.72 -10.80 15.32
C THR A 34 14.89 -10.48 14.41
N VAL A 35 16.09 -10.49 14.98
CA VAL A 35 17.35 -10.40 14.25
C VAL A 35 18.01 -11.75 14.24
N THR A 36 18.42 -12.19 13.05
CA THR A 36 19.25 -13.39 12.88
C THR A 36 20.65 -12.94 12.46
N MET A 37 21.64 -13.34 13.24
CA MET A 37 23.06 -13.06 12.97
C MET A 37 23.75 -14.36 12.60
N THR A 38 24.63 -14.31 11.61
CA THR A 38 25.41 -15.45 11.15
C THR A 38 26.89 -15.13 11.28
N CYS A 39 27.57 -15.89 12.13
CA CYS A 39 29.01 -15.88 12.30
C CYS A 39 29.67 -16.55 11.08
N PRO A 40 30.87 -16.09 10.63
CA PRO A 40 31.57 -16.73 9.52
C PRO A 40 31.83 -18.22 9.77
N GLY A 41 32.14 -18.61 11.01
CA GLY A 41 32.31 -20.00 11.44
C GLY A 41 31.38 -20.39 12.59
N ILE A 42 31.46 -21.65 13.02
CA ILE A 42 30.84 -22.11 14.26
C ILE A 42 31.66 -21.56 15.43
N GLY A 43 31.01 -20.88 16.36
CA GLY A 43 31.70 -20.16 17.42
C GLY A 43 30.82 -19.82 18.61
N GLU A 44 31.49 -19.35 19.66
CA GLU A 44 30.88 -18.90 20.91
C GLU A 44 30.36 -17.47 20.75
N TRP A 45 29.16 -17.20 21.27
CA TRP A 45 28.52 -15.90 21.14
C TRP A 45 28.60 -15.07 22.41
N TYR A 46 28.61 -13.75 22.23
CA TYR A 46 28.68 -12.78 23.33
C TYR A 46 27.73 -11.60 23.07
N ASP A 47 27.09 -11.13 24.14
CA ASP A 47 26.31 -9.88 24.18
C ASP A 47 27.08 -8.86 25.04
N GLY A 48 27.62 -7.83 24.39
CA GLY A 48 28.53 -6.89 25.02
C GLY A 48 29.80 -7.61 25.45
N THR A 49 29.95 -7.85 26.76
CA THR A 49 31.06 -8.61 27.36
C THR A 49 30.60 -9.94 27.97
N THR A 50 29.31 -10.25 27.91
CA THR A 50 28.72 -11.42 28.54
C THR A 50 28.67 -12.58 27.55
N LYS A 51 29.27 -13.71 27.93
CA LYS A 51 29.22 -14.94 27.15
C LYS A 51 27.80 -15.51 27.14
N MET A 52 27.30 -15.85 25.96
CA MET A 52 26.04 -16.54 25.75
C MET A 52 26.30 -18.05 25.76
N GLU A 53 25.38 -18.83 26.31
CA GLU A 53 25.42 -20.30 26.26
C GLU A 53 24.95 -20.80 24.87
N LYS A 54 25.65 -20.33 23.83
CA LYS A 54 25.35 -20.64 22.42
C LYS A 54 26.66 -20.82 21.67
N ASN A 55 26.87 -22.03 21.17
CA ASN A 55 27.91 -22.35 20.20
C ASN A 55 27.24 -22.78 18.89
N SER A 56 27.17 -21.85 17.95
CA SER A 56 26.49 -22.10 16.67
C SER A 56 26.97 -21.12 15.60
N GLN A 57 26.72 -21.45 14.34
CA GLN A 57 26.98 -20.51 13.25
C GLN A 57 25.97 -19.35 13.23
N ASN A 58 24.75 -19.55 13.73
CA ASN A 58 23.70 -18.54 13.71
C ASN A 58 22.95 -18.46 15.03
N ILE A 59 22.61 -17.23 15.44
CA ILE A 59 21.73 -16.97 16.58
C ILE A 59 20.58 -16.05 16.20
N LYS A 60 19.46 -16.20 16.91
CA LYS A 60 18.25 -15.39 16.76
C LYS A 60 17.97 -14.68 18.06
N GLU A 61 17.86 -13.37 18.00
CA GLU A 61 17.58 -12.51 19.15
C GLU A 61 16.41 -11.57 18.84
N ASN A 62 15.64 -11.23 19.88
CA ASN A 62 14.62 -10.20 19.73
C ASN A 62 15.29 -8.83 19.82
N TYR A 63 15.17 -8.06 18.75
CA TYR A 63 15.72 -6.73 18.64
C TYR A 63 14.83 -5.70 19.32
N ASP A 64 15.45 -4.91 20.17
CA ASP A 64 14.83 -3.82 20.91
C ASP A 64 15.58 -2.53 20.57
N GLU A 65 14.92 -1.62 19.85
CA GLU A 65 15.53 -0.35 19.42
C GLU A 65 15.99 0.51 20.60
N SER A 66 15.37 0.34 21.79
CA SER A 66 15.75 1.07 23.00
C SER A 66 17.08 0.58 23.61
N LYS A 67 17.51 -0.63 23.26
CA LYS A 67 18.71 -1.26 23.81
C LYS A 67 19.82 -1.23 22.76
N LYS A 68 20.85 -0.42 23.00
CA LYS A 68 22.10 -0.50 22.24
C LYS A 68 22.86 -1.76 22.66
N ARG A 69 22.63 -2.86 21.96
CA ARG A 69 23.39 -4.11 22.14
C ARG A 69 24.44 -4.24 21.04
N VAL A 70 25.61 -4.75 21.41
CA VAL A 70 26.70 -5.06 20.50
C VAL A 70 26.96 -6.55 20.64
N TYR A 71 26.81 -7.30 19.58
CA TYR A 71 27.05 -8.74 19.60
C TYR A 71 28.38 -9.05 18.95
N HIS A 72 29.06 -10.08 19.43
CA HIS A 72 30.23 -10.63 18.76
C HIS A 72 30.27 -12.15 18.88
N CYS A 73 30.93 -12.81 17.93
CA CYS A 73 31.22 -14.23 18.00
C CYS A 73 32.73 -14.46 17.93
N GLU A 74 33.20 -15.48 18.64
CA GLU A 74 34.58 -15.99 18.54
C GLU A 74 34.53 -17.35 17.86
N TYR A 75 35.20 -17.47 16.71
CA TYR A 75 35.23 -18.71 15.95
C TYR A 75 36.67 -19.08 15.60
N GLN A 76 36.91 -20.38 15.49
CA GLN A 76 38.20 -20.90 15.05
C GLN A 76 38.23 -21.01 13.53
N TYR A 77 39.38 -20.70 12.95
CA TYR A 77 39.64 -20.85 11.53
C TYR A 77 41.05 -21.38 11.31
N ASP A 78 41.18 -22.24 10.29
CA ASP A 78 42.46 -22.80 9.90
C ASP A 78 43.19 -21.81 8.99
N THR A 79 44.41 -21.47 9.39
CA THR A 79 45.37 -20.79 8.50
C THR A 79 46.35 -21.80 7.95
N GLN A 80 46.54 -21.78 6.63
CA GLN A 80 47.37 -22.74 5.88
C GLN A 80 48.83 -22.80 6.37
N ASP A 81 49.30 -21.77 7.09
CA ASP A 81 50.69 -21.62 7.54
C ASP A 81 50.91 -21.60 9.08
N ASP A 82 49.87 -21.45 9.91
CA ASP A 82 50.05 -21.14 11.35
C ASP A 82 49.14 -21.94 12.31
N GLY A 83 48.46 -22.99 11.82
CA GLY A 83 47.52 -23.77 12.63
C GLY A 83 46.21 -23.05 12.91
N VAL A 84 45.51 -23.51 13.96
CA VAL A 84 44.17 -23.04 14.34
C VAL A 84 44.26 -21.70 15.06
N LYS A 85 43.65 -20.66 14.50
CA LYS A 85 43.55 -19.32 15.11
C LYS A 85 42.11 -19.02 15.48
N THR A 86 41.93 -18.25 16.56
CA THR A 86 40.61 -17.73 16.95
C THR A 86 40.45 -16.31 16.39
N ALA A 87 39.36 -16.06 15.67
CA ALA A 87 38.96 -14.73 15.23
C ALA A 87 37.71 -14.27 15.96
N THR A 88 37.67 -12.99 16.31
CA THR A 88 36.49 -12.32 16.86
C THR A 88 35.81 -11.52 15.75
N TYR A 89 34.53 -11.78 15.51
CA TYR A 89 33.71 -11.05 14.54
C TYR A 89 32.64 -10.24 15.25
N GLN A 90 32.64 -8.93 15.04
CA GLN A 90 31.73 -8.00 15.72
C GLN A 90 30.57 -7.58 14.82
N PHE A 91 29.36 -7.59 15.39
CA PHE A 91 28.13 -7.22 14.72
C PHE A 91 27.66 -5.85 15.22
N TYR A 92 27.76 -4.85 14.33
CA TYR A 92 27.21 -3.52 14.54
C TYR A 92 26.04 -3.30 13.59
N PHE A 93 24.83 -3.32 14.12
CA PHE A 93 23.63 -3.07 13.32
C PHE A 93 22.65 -2.18 14.07
N LYS A 94 22.08 -1.23 13.35
CA LYS A 94 21.00 -0.36 13.82
C LYS A 94 19.84 -0.47 12.84
N GLY A 95 18.81 -1.19 13.22
CA GLY A 95 17.59 -1.35 12.44
C GLY A 95 16.44 -0.58 13.09
N LYS A 96 15.50 -0.08 12.29
CA LYS A 96 14.18 0.30 12.79
C LYS A 96 13.27 -0.92 12.66
N VAL A 97 12.96 -1.56 13.78
CA VAL A 97 11.98 -2.65 13.80
C VAL A 97 10.59 -2.09 14.02
N CYS A 98 9.59 -2.74 13.46
CA CYS A 98 8.23 -2.24 13.48
C CYS A 98 7.30 -3.44 13.66
N LYS A 99 6.57 -3.43 14.79
CA LYS A 99 5.71 -4.55 15.23
C LYS A 99 4.54 -4.76 14.28
N ASP A 100 4.03 -3.67 13.71
CA ASP A 100 2.88 -3.63 12.79
C ASP A 100 3.27 -3.33 11.34
N CYS A 101 4.55 -3.53 10.98
CA CYS A 101 4.95 -3.43 9.59
C CYS A 101 4.53 -4.71 8.88
N TYR A 102 3.33 -4.67 8.32
CA TYR A 102 2.86 -5.68 7.40
C TYR A 102 3.62 -5.56 6.09
N GLU A 103 4.14 -6.68 5.61
CA GLU A 103 4.57 -6.79 4.22
C GLU A 103 3.33 -6.55 3.37
N LEU A 104 3.29 -5.36 2.76
CA LEU A 104 2.14 -4.90 2.01
C LEU A 104 2.07 -5.74 0.73
N ASN A 105 1.37 -6.86 0.79
CA ASN A 105 1.23 -7.74 -0.36
C ASN A 105 0.37 -6.99 -1.40
N PRO A 106 0.91 -6.70 -2.60
CA PRO A 106 0.21 -5.91 -3.60
C PRO A 106 -1.12 -6.55 -3.99
N THR A 107 -1.22 -7.88 -3.94
CA THR A 107 -2.45 -8.63 -4.22
C THR A 107 -3.51 -8.41 -3.15
N LEU A 108 -3.13 -8.36 -1.86
CA LEU A 108 -4.08 -8.08 -0.77
C LEU A 108 -4.62 -6.65 -0.87
N VAL A 109 -3.75 -5.68 -1.19
CA VAL A 109 -4.16 -4.29 -1.37
C VAL A 109 -5.06 -4.13 -2.60
N ALA A 110 -4.68 -4.74 -3.73
CA ALA A 110 -5.50 -4.73 -4.94
C ALA A 110 -6.87 -5.38 -4.68
N GLY A 111 -6.90 -6.51 -3.97
CA GLY A 111 -8.13 -7.17 -3.56
C GLY A 111 -9.03 -6.27 -2.69
N ALA A 112 -8.44 -5.55 -1.73
CA ALA A 112 -9.18 -4.60 -0.90
C ALA A 112 -9.80 -3.46 -1.72
N ILE A 113 -9.04 -2.89 -2.67
CA ILE A 113 -9.53 -1.83 -3.56
C ILE A 113 -10.67 -2.35 -4.45
N ILE A 114 -10.49 -3.50 -5.09
CA ILE A 114 -11.53 -4.10 -5.95
C ILE A 114 -12.78 -4.41 -5.14
N GLY A 115 -12.62 -4.98 -3.94
CA GLY A 115 -13.72 -5.26 -3.02
C GLY A 115 -14.50 -4.00 -2.65
N ASP A 116 -13.81 -2.92 -2.31
CA ASP A 116 -14.44 -1.63 -1.97
C ASP A 116 -15.24 -1.05 -3.14
N LEU A 117 -14.70 -1.11 -4.37
CA LEU A 117 -15.40 -0.67 -5.57
C LEU A 117 -16.67 -1.49 -5.86
N LEU A 118 -16.61 -2.82 -5.66
CA LEU A 118 -17.77 -3.70 -5.86
C LEU A 118 -18.85 -3.47 -4.80
N VAL A 119 -18.45 -3.30 -3.53
CA VAL A 119 -19.39 -3.01 -2.45
C VAL A 119 -20.05 -1.66 -2.66
N THR A 120 -19.26 -0.61 -2.92
CA THR A 120 -19.77 0.73 -3.19
C THR A 120 -20.69 0.75 -4.42
N GLY A 121 -20.25 0.11 -5.52
CA GLY A 121 -21.06 -0.02 -6.73
C GLY A 121 -22.37 -0.78 -6.50
N GLY A 122 -22.33 -1.87 -5.74
CA GLY A 122 -23.51 -2.64 -5.36
C GLY A 122 -24.52 -1.84 -4.54
N VAL A 123 -24.04 -1.08 -3.55
CA VAL A 123 -24.90 -0.19 -2.75
C VAL A 123 -25.56 0.87 -3.63
N ILE A 124 -24.80 1.52 -4.52
CA ILE A 124 -25.35 2.52 -5.45
C ILE A 124 -26.44 1.89 -6.34
N LEU A 125 -26.20 0.71 -6.88
CA LEU A 125 -27.17 0.02 -7.75
C LEU A 125 -28.46 -0.32 -6.99
N ILE A 126 -28.36 -0.83 -5.75
CA ILE A 126 -29.52 -1.14 -4.92
C ILE A 126 -30.35 0.12 -4.65
N VAL A 127 -29.69 1.21 -4.25
CA VAL A 127 -30.35 2.50 -4.00
C VAL A 127 -31.01 3.02 -5.28
N TYR A 128 -30.31 2.97 -6.41
CA TYR A 128 -30.84 3.38 -7.70
C TYR A 128 -32.08 2.58 -8.11
N LEU A 129 -32.06 1.25 -7.97
CA LEU A 129 -33.21 0.41 -8.30
C LEU A 129 -34.41 0.65 -7.38
N ARG A 130 -34.17 0.90 -6.08
CA ARG A 130 -35.25 1.26 -5.14
C ARG A 130 -35.83 2.64 -5.44
N ALA A 131 -34.97 3.62 -5.74
CA ALA A 131 -35.40 4.94 -6.16
C ALA A 131 -36.23 4.85 -7.44
N ARG A 132 -35.76 4.10 -8.45
CA ARG A 132 -36.48 3.90 -9.72
C ARG A 132 -37.79 3.16 -9.54
N LYS A 133 -37.89 2.19 -8.63
CA LYS A 133 -39.16 1.52 -8.29
C LYS A 133 -40.15 2.44 -7.57
N LYS A 134 -39.67 3.43 -6.81
CA LYS A 134 -40.50 4.45 -6.15
C LYS A 134 -40.90 5.57 -7.13
N SER A 135 -40.08 5.82 -8.14
CA SER A 135 -40.38 6.68 -9.29
C SER A 135 -41.21 5.90 -10.32
N GLY A 136 -42.48 5.64 -10.04
CA GLY A 136 -43.42 5.20 -11.08
C GLY A 136 -43.42 6.18 -12.27
N PRO A 137 -43.89 5.77 -13.48
CA PRO A 137 -44.06 6.71 -14.59
C PRO A 137 -44.81 7.93 -14.06
N ALA A 138 -44.28 9.13 -14.28
CA ALA A 138 -44.93 10.36 -13.87
C ALA A 138 -46.41 10.23 -14.25
N ALA A 139 -47.30 10.30 -13.26
CA ALA A 139 -48.73 10.21 -13.50
C ALA A 139 -49.04 11.13 -14.69
N PRO A 140 -49.82 10.69 -15.70
CA PRO A 140 -50.14 11.54 -16.83
C PRO A 140 -50.59 12.86 -16.24
N GLN A 141 -49.85 13.93 -16.51
CA GLN A 141 -50.26 15.23 -16.02
C GLN A 141 -51.61 15.47 -16.67
N LYS A 142 -52.68 15.33 -15.87
CA LYS A 142 -54.03 15.63 -16.32
C LYS A 142 -53.93 17.04 -16.85
N PRO A 143 -54.16 17.29 -18.15
CA PRO A 143 -54.08 18.63 -18.68
C PRO A 143 -54.98 19.47 -17.79
N THR A 144 -54.39 20.47 -17.11
CA THR A 144 -55.18 21.42 -16.35
C THR A 144 -56.20 21.95 -17.33
N SER A 145 -57.48 21.71 -17.03
CA SER A 145 -58.60 22.30 -17.74
C SER A 145 -58.30 23.79 -17.83
N ARG A 146 -57.90 24.26 -19.01
CA ARG A 146 -57.81 25.69 -19.27
C ARG A 146 -59.26 26.15 -19.21
N SER A 147 -59.62 26.81 -18.12
CA SER A 147 -60.78 27.70 -18.08
C SER A 147 -60.76 28.48 -19.39
N ALA A 148 -61.80 28.30 -20.19
CA ALA A 148 -61.97 28.89 -21.49
C ALA A 148 -62.10 30.42 -21.35
N GLY A 149 -60.95 31.10 -21.25
CA GLY A 149 -60.84 32.54 -21.45
C GLY A 149 -60.94 32.84 -22.93
N ARG A 150 -62.15 33.15 -23.38
CA ARG A 150 -62.49 33.68 -24.70
C ARG A 150 -61.64 34.93 -24.99
N GLY A 151 -60.74 34.83 -25.96
CA GLY A 151 -60.10 35.97 -26.62
C GLY A 151 -59.88 35.59 -28.10
N PRO A 152 -60.12 36.50 -29.06
CA PRO A 152 -60.01 36.16 -30.49
C PRO A 152 -58.56 35.81 -30.85
N PRO A 153 -58.32 34.96 -31.87
CA PRO A 153 -56.98 34.61 -32.28
C PRO A 153 -56.24 35.87 -32.75
N VAL A 154 -55.08 36.13 -32.16
CA VAL A 154 -54.15 37.15 -32.65
C VAL A 154 -53.69 36.71 -34.03
N VAL A 155 -54.03 37.51 -35.05
CA VAL A 155 -53.59 37.31 -36.43
C VAL A 155 -52.08 37.55 -36.47
N PRO A 156 -51.25 36.61 -36.94
CA PRO A 156 -49.83 36.86 -37.10
C PRO A 156 -49.63 37.96 -38.14
N SER A 157 -48.81 38.96 -37.83
CA SER A 157 -48.38 39.99 -38.78
C SER A 157 -47.70 39.32 -40.00
N PRO A 158 -47.99 39.77 -41.24
CA PRO A 158 -47.50 39.15 -42.48
C PRO A 158 -45.98 39.19 -42.65
N ASP A 159 -45.27 39.98 -41.84
CA ASP A 159 -43.82 40.20 -41.94
C ASP A 159 -42.98 39.17 -41.17
N TYR A 160 -43.59 38.14 -40.57
CA TYR A 160 -42.86 37.06 -39.91
C TYR A 160 -43.10 35.73 -40.62
N GLU A 161 -42.00 35.12 -41.07
CA GLU A 161 -42.01 33.76 -41.60
C GLU A 161 -42.45 32.78 -40.50
N PRO A 162 -43.37 31.83 -40.79
CA PRO A 162 -43.81 30.85 -39.81
C PRO A 162 -42.63 29.98 -39.37
N LEU A 163 -42.41 29.92 -38.05
CA LEU A 163 -41.28 29.21 -37.45
C LEU A 163 -41.28 27.72 -37.87
N SER A 164 -40.26 27.30 -38.61
CA SER A 164 -40.09 25.92 -39.05
C SER A 164 -39.99 24.96 -37.84
N LEU A 165 -40.79 23.89 -37.88
CA LEU A 165 -40.75 22.83 -36.86
C LEU A 165 -39.40 22.12 -36.81
N ALA A 166 -38.62 22.15 -37.89
CA ALA A 166 -37.31 21.50 -37.98
C ALA A 166 -36.21 22.23 -37.19
N THR A 167 -36.35 23.54 -36.98
CA THR A 167 -35.41 24.37 -36.20
C THR A 167 -35.89 24.67 -34.79
N ARG A 168 -36.96 24.01 -34.33
CA ARG A 168 -37.47 24.14 -32.96
C ARG A 168 -36.48 23.52 -31.96
N SER A 169 -35.52 24.31 -31.51
CA SER A 169 -34.66 23.93 -30.39
C SER A 169 -35.50 23.64 -29.14
N ARG A 170 -35.21 22.53 -28.44
CA ARG A 170 -35.79 22.15 -27.15
C ARG A 170 -34.99 22.72 -25.98
N ASP A 171 -34.21 23.78 -26.19
CA ASP A 171 -33.38 24.36 -25.14
C ASP A 171 -34.24 25.03 -24.06
N ILE A 172 -33.89 24.70 -22.82
CA ILE A 172 -34.65 25.02 -21.58
C ILE A 172 -34.78 26.54 -21.34
N TYR A 173 -34.01 27.37 -22.04
CA TYR A 173 -33.99 28.82 -21.87
C TYR A 173 -34.96 29.58 -22.79
N ALA A 174 -35.74 28.91 -23.65
CA ALA A 174 -36.62 29.59 -24.61
C ALA A 174 -37.88 30.27 -24.00
N THR A 175 -38.03 30.29 -22.67
CA THR A 175 -39.13 31.00 -22.02
C THR A 175 -38.58 32.22 -21.29
N HIS A 176 -38.33 33.30 -22.02
CA HIS A 176 -38.08 34.60 -21.44
C HIS A 176 -39.42 35.16 -20.92
N ARG A 177 -39.55 35.32 -19.61
CA ARG A 177 -40.64 36.07 -18.98
C ARG A 177 -40.33 37.56 -19.10
N THR A 178 -41.23 38.32 -19.70
CA THR A 178 -41.28 39.77 -19.56
C THR A 178 -42.71 40.22 -19.37
N GLY A 179 -42.93 41.02 -18.32
CA GLY A 179 -44.11 41.83 -18.08
C GLY A 179 -45.18 41.16 -17.24
#